data_AF-A0A7Y3HMP3-F1
#
_entry.id   AF-A0A7Y3HMP3-F1
#
_cell.length_a   1.000
_cell.length_b   1.000
_cell.length_c   1.000
_cell.angle_alpha   90.00
_cell.angle_beta   90.00
_cell.angle_gamma   90.00
#
_symmetry.space_group_name_H-M   'P 1'
#
loop_
_entity.id
_entity.type
_entity.pdbx_description
1 polymer ?
#
loop_
_entity_poly.entity_id
_entity_poly.type
_entity_poly.pdbx_seq_one_letter_code
_entity_poly.pdbx_strand_id
1 'polypeptide(L)'
;HTEAIIPWLNRAGLQFAIMYEDKSLLNAYNLNIITDTIAEVKNVMQYMDDNFFNKDHYLHLNQKPVLFNFGPQALFTDSSWVEAFADIQDLNFITLPYTISNRNLNTSANGEFAWVSSALTDNFYTNCAQYDICVGSGMPGFNDFYYEGGWGNGFIFHDDLNGLLFTQTLQRAANHSTDVIQIVTWNDFGEGTMVEPTSEFEYFRLNQIQNFLGVNYNETHLAMAVELYNKRKEHDGKSLENKKLDQVFYFLISLQLGEARSLLDEL
;
A
#
# COMPACT_ATOMS: atom_id res chain seq x y z
N HIS A 1 -1.35 -5.61 -14.67
CA HIS A 1 -0.21 -5.01 -13.94
C HIS A 1 -0.06 -5.59 -12.53
N THR A 2 -1.14 -5.71 -11.74
CA THR A 2 -1.13 -6.30 -10.38
C THR A 2 -0.45 -7.66 -10.28
N GLU A 3 -0.76 -8.61 -11.17
CA GLU A 3 -0.17 -9.96 -11.09
C GLU A 3 1.31 -10.01 -11.47
N ALA A 4 1.79 -9.06 -12.26
CA ALA A 4 3.15 -9.06 -12.77
C ALA A 4 4.20 -8.79 -11.68
N ILE A 5 3.84 -8.06 -10.61
CA ILE A 5 4.75 -7.74 -9.51
C ILE A 5 4.83 -8.86 -8.46
N ILE A 6 3.79 -9.68 -8.32
CA ILE A 6 3.66 -10.69 -7.26
C ILE A 6 4.86 -11.66 -7.22
N PRO A 7 5.35 -12.24 -8.34
CA PRO A 7 6.52 -13.12 -8.30
C PRO A 7 7.79 -12.42 -7.79
N TRP A 8 7.92 -11.12 -8.02
CA TRP A 8 9.06 -10.33 -7.57
C TRP A 8 8.97 -9.98 -6.09
N LEU A 9 7.76 -9.69 -5.58
CA LEU A 9 7.54 -9.52 -4.14
C LEU A 9 7.92 -10.80 -3.38
N ASN A 10 7.45 -11.96 -3.86
CA ASN A 10 7.80 -13.25 -3.27
C ASN A 10 9.32 -13.48 -3.28
N ARG A 11 9.99 -13.22 -4.41
CA ARG A 11 11.45 -13.35 -4.50
C ARG A 11 12.17 -12.43 -3.51
N ALA A 12 11.66 -11.23 -3.27
CA ALA A 12 12.22 -10.28 -2.32
C ALA A 12 11.83 -10.55 -0.86
N GLY A 13 11.03 -11.59 -0.59
CA GLY A 13 10.53 -11.89 0.76
C GLY A 13 9.49 -10.89 1.26
N LEU A 14 8.84 -10.15 0.37
CA LEU A 14 7.80 -9.18 0.69
C LEU A 14 6.41 -9.82 0.61
N GLN A 15 5.55 -9.45 1.56
CA GLN A 15 4.13 -9.77 1.51
C GLN A 15 3.35 -8.74 0.67
N PHE A 16 2.16 -9.11 0.20
CA PHE A 16 1.24 -8.19 -0.47
C PHE A 16 -0.19 -8.35 0.04
N ALA A 17 -0.98 -7.28 -0.08
CA ALA A 17 -2.43 -7.28 0.11
C ALA A 17 -3.07 -6.50 -1.04
N ILE A 18 -4.35 -6.74 -1.30
CA ILE A 18 -5.11 -5.97 -2.29
C ILE A 18 -5.75 -4.76 -1.61
N MET A 19 -5.59 -3.58 -2.22
CA MET A 19 -6.41 -2.40 -2.01
C MET A 19 -7.52 -2.41 -3.06
N TYR A 20 -8.70 -2.89 -2.67
CA TYR A 20 -9.89 -2.90 -3.51
C TYR A 20 -10.49 -1.50 -3.57
N GLU A 21 -10.86 -1.02 -4.75
CA GLU A 21 -11.53 0.27 -4.93
C GLU A 21 -12.96 0.03 -5.44
N ASP A 22 -13.90 -0.12 -4.50
CA ASP A 22 -15.29 -0.43 -4.82
C ASP A 22 -16.01 0.70 -5.58
N LYS A 23 -15.43 1.91 -5.67
CA LYS A 23 -15.91 2.97 -6.55
C LYS A 23 -15.99 2.53 -8.02
N SER A 24 -15.08 1.68 -8.46
CA SER A 24 -15.07 1.11 -9.81
C SER A 24 -16.37 0.35 -10.13
N LEU A 25 -16.93 -0.33 -9.12
CA LEU A 25 -18.20 -1.04 -9.21
C LEU A 25 -19.38 -0.08 -9.45
N LEU A 26 -19.45 1.02 -8.69
CA LEU A 26 -20.48 2.05 -8.88
C LEU A 26 -20.40 2.65 -10.28
N ASN A 27 -19.19 2.89 -10.79
CA ASN A 27 -18.99 3.40 -12.15
C ASN A 27 -19.49 2.39 -13.20
N ALA A 28 -19.13 1.11 -13.06
CA ALA A 28 -19.59 0.06 -13.96
C ALA A 28 -21.12 -0.09 -13.97
N TYR A 29 -21.75 -0.02 -12.79
CA TYR A 29 -23.21 -0.06 -12.66
C TYR A 29 -23.86 1.15 -13.35
N ASN A 30 -23.36 2.36 -13.10
CA ASN A 30 -23.89 3.58 -13.73
C ASN A 30 -23.72 3.58 -15.27
N LEU A 31 -22.69 2.90 -15.78
CA LEU A 31 -22.46 2.71 -17.21
C LEU A 31 -23.25 1.53 -17.81
N ASN A 32 -24.05 0.82 -17.01
CA ASN A 32 -24.79 -0.40 -17.38
C ASN A 32 -23.88 -1.53 -17.90
N ILE A 33 -22.61 -1.56 -17.47
CA ILE A 33 -21.69 -2.67 -17.75
C ILE A 33 -22.08 -3.89 -16.89
N ILE A 34 -22.53 -3.63 -15.67
CA ILE A 34 -23.10 -4.60 -14.75
C ILE A 34 -24.50 -4.16 -14.34
N THR A 35 -25.33 -5.09 -13.88
CA THR A 35 -26.71 -4.82 -13.44
C THR A 35 -26.95 -5.17 -11.97
N ASP A 36 -26.02 -5.89 -11.34
CA ASP A 36 -26.12 -6.32 -9.95
C ASP A 36 -24.75 -6.14 -9.30
N THR A 37 -24.67 -5.17 -8.39
CA THR A 37 -23.42 -4.82 -7.71
C THR A 37 -22.99 -5.91 -6.73
N ILE A 38 -23.92 -6.59 -6.05
CA ILE A 38 -23.57 -7.63 -5.07
C ILE A 38 -23.06 -8.87 -5.80
N ALA A 39 -23.75 -9.30 -6.87
CA ALA A 39 -23.32 -10.43 -7.66
C ALA A 39 -21.92 -10.20 -8.26
N GLU A 40 -21.62 -8.98 -8.71
CA GLU A 40 -20.30 -8.66 -9.23
C GLU A 40 -19.22 -8.64 -8.14
N VAL A 41 -19.50 -8.09 -6.94
CA VAL A 41 -18.53 -8.18 -5.84
C VAL A 41 -18.29 -9.63 -5.44
N LYS A 42 -19.32 -10.49 -5.40
CA LYS A 42 -19.12 -11.94 -5.18
C LYS A 42 -18.14 -12.55 -6.18
N ASN A 43 -18.29 -12.23 -7.47
CA ASN A 43 -17.36 -12.71 -8.51
C ASN A 43 -15.92 -12.23 -8.25
N VAL A 44 -15.76 -10.95 -7.92
CA VAL A 44 -14.45 -10.35 -7.63
C VAL A 44 -13.83 -10.99 -6.38
N MET A 45 -14.61 -11.17 -5.32
CA MET A 45 -14.14 -11.77 -4.07
C MET A 45 -13.77 -13.24 -4.25
N GLN A 46 -14.55 -14.01 -5.01
CA GLN A 46 -14.19 -15.39 -5.36
C GLN A 46 -12.87 -15.44 -6.11
N TYR A 47 -12.65 -14.52 -7.07
CA TYR A 47 -11.38 -14.44 -7.77
C TYR A 47 -10.22 -14.16 -6.81
N MET A 48 -10.38 -13.24 -5.85
CA MET A 48 -9.35 -12.95 -4.85
C MET A 48 -9.08 -14.14 -3.92
N ASP A 49 -10.12 -14.88 -3.52
CA ASP A 49 -10.00 -16.07 -2.70
C ASP A 49 -9.23 -17.19 -3.40
N ASP A 50 -9.59 -17.46 -4.66
CA ASP A 50 -8.97 -18.50 -5.49
C ASP A 50 -7.51 -18.17 -5.84
N ASN A 51 -7.20 -16.88 -6.07
CA ASN A 51 -5.93 -16.48 -6.68
C ASN A 51 -4.96 -15.84 -5.70
N PHE A 52 -5.41 -15.16 -4.65
CA PHE A 52 -4.55 -14.31 -3.81
C PHE A 52 -4.54 -14.73 -2.34
N PHE A 53 -5.70 -14.85 -1.68
CA PHE A 53 -5.77 -14.98 -0.22
C PHE A 53 -4.99 -16.18 0.32
N ASN A 54 -4.96 -17.29 -0.42
CA ASN A 54 -4.25 -18.50 -0.03
C ASN A 54 -2.74 -18.52 -0.38
N LYS A 55 -2.16 -17.44 -0.92
CA LYS A 55 -0.73 -17.41 -1.24
C LYS A 55 0.10 -17.22 0.05
N ASP A 56 1.21 -17.95 0.17
CA ASP A 56 2.12 -17.87 1.33
C ASP A 56 2.64 -16.46 1.66
N HIS A 57 2.76 -15.61 0.63
CA HIS A 57 3.21 -14.22 0.75
C HIS A 57 2.05 -13.22 0.66
N TYR A 58 0.81 -13.66 0.83
CA TYR A 58 -0.31 -12.76 1.07
C TYR A 58 -0.29 -12.29 2.53
N LEU A 59 -0.57 -11.01 2.78
CA LEU A 59 -0.58 -10.46 4.12
C LEU A 59 -1.76 -11.05 4.91
N HIS A 60 -1.43 -11.65 6.05
CA HIS A 60 -2.41 -12.12 7.01
C HIS A 60 -2.19 -11.41 8.35
N LEU A 61 -3.28 -10.94 8.94
CA LEU A 61 -3.30 -10.44 10.32
C LEU A 61 -4.20 -11.36 11.13
N ASN A 62 -3.76 -11.78 12.31
CA ASN A 62 -4.50 -12.73 13.15
C ASN A 62 -4.93 -14.01 12.39
N GLN A 63 -4.05 -14.51 11.50
CA GLN A 63 -4.27 -15.68 10.63
C GLN A 63 -5.36 -15.54 9.56
N LYS A 64 -5.92 -14.35 9.35
CA LYS A 64 -6.89 -14.08 8.28
C LYS A 64 -6.28 -13.20 7.18
N PRO A 65 -6.58 -13.46 5.90
CA PRO A 65 -6.11 -12.62 4.80
C PRO A 65 -6.65 -11.19 4.96
N VAL A 66 -5.84 -10.20 4.58
CA VAL A 66 -6.24 -8.78 4.64
C VAL A 66 -6.80 -8.32 3.30
N LEU A 67 -7.98 -7.72 3.31
CA LEU A 67 -8.54 -6.97 2.19
C LEU A 67 -8.72 -5.51 2.63
N PHE A 68 -7.95 -4.61 2.03
CA PHE A 68 -8.24 -3.19 2.17
C PHE A 68 -9.32 -2.80 1.16
N ASN A 69 -10.22 -1.92 1.56
CA ASN A 69 -11.18 -1.29 0.66
C ASN A 69 -11.05 0.23 0.75
N PHE A 70 -10.69 0.87 -0.36
CA PHE A 70 -10.70 2.32 -0.53
C PHE A 70 -12.16 2.82 -0.67
N GLY A 71 -12.92 2.61 0.40
CA GLY A 71 -14.35 2.81 0.46
C GLY A 71 -14.90 2.42 1.85
N PRO A 72 -16.20 2.09 1.96
CA PRO A 72 -17.09 1.78 0.85
C PRO A 72 -17.70 2.97 0.10
N GLN A 73 -17.74 2.85 -1.22
CA GLN A 73 -18.26 3.81 -2.20
C GLN A 73 -19.29 3.21 -3.17
N ALA A 74 -19.58 1.90 -3.11
CA ALA A 74 -20.62 1.25 -3.90
C ALA A 74 -21.56 0.34 -3.09
N LEU A 75 -21.01 -0.50 -2.20
CA LEU A 75 -21.81 -1.30 -1.26
C LEU A 75 -21.83 -0.58 0.08
N PHE A 76 -23.00 -0.13 0.52
CA PHE A 76 -23.09 0.80 1.66
C PHE A 76 -23.63 0.20 2.95
N THR A 77 -24.07 -1.05 2.92
CA THR A 77 -24.70 -1.72 4.08
C THR A 77 -23.90 -2.94 4.49
N ASP A 78 -23.93 -3.22 5.79
CA ASP A 78 -23.30 -4.40 6.38
C ASP A 78 -23.81 -5.70 5.73
N SER A 79 -25.13 -5.80 5.53
CA SER A 79 -25.76 -6.98 4.93
C SER A 79 -25.28 -7.25 3.50
N SER A 80 -25.02 -6.20 2.70
CA SER A 80 -24.52 -6.38 1.32
C SER A 80 -23.09 -6.87 1.31
N TRP A 81 -22.24 -6.42 2.23
CA TRP A 81 -20.88 -6.95 2.37
C TRP A 81 -20.85 -8.36 2.93
N VAL A 82 -21.66 -8.66 3.96
CA VAL A 82 -21.83 -10.04 4.47
C VAL A 82 -22.29 -10.97 3.35
N GLU A 83 -23.25 -10.54 2.55
CA GLU A 83 -23.69 -11.32 1.39
C GLU A 83 -22.56 -11.49 0.37
N ALA A 84 -21.80 -10.44 0.08
CA ALA A 84 -20.69 -10.49 -0.87
C ALA A 84 -19.55 -11.41 -0.45
N PHE A 85 -19.35 -11.62 0.86
CA PHE A 85 -18.33 -12.50 1.43
C PHE A 85 -18.84 -13.91 1.77
N ALA A 86 -20.11 -14.23 1.47
CA ALA A 86 -20.74 -15.46 1.96
C ALA A 86 -20.06 -16.77 1.52
N ASP A 87 -19.39 -16.76 0.37
CA ASP A 87 -18.85 -17.96 -0.28
C ASP A 87 -17.30 -18.05 -0.26
N ILE A 88 -16.64 -17.12 0.42
CA ILE A 88 -15.17 -17.08 0.56
C ILE A 88 -14.73 -17.39 1.99
N GLN A 89 -13.42 -17.57 2.18
CA GLN A 89 -12.88 -17.69 3.54
C GLN A 89 -13.05 -16.40 4.36
N ASP A 90 -13.06 -16.55 5.69
CA ASP A 90 -13.07 -15.44 6.63
C ASP A 90 -11.82 -14.56 6.45
N LEU A 91 -11.99 -13.23 6.46
CA LEU A 91 -10.95 -12.26 6.14
C LEU A 91 -11.00 -11.04 7.06
N ASN A 92 -9.92 -10.28 7.11
CA ASN A 92 -9.93 -8.94 7.71
C ASN A 92 -10.32 -7.92 6.65
N PHE A 93 -11.47 -7.28 6.83
CA PHE A 93 -11.95 -6.25 5.92
C PHE A 93 -11.71 -4.88 6.54
N ILE A 94 -10.77 -4.15 5.95
CA ILE A 94 -10.27 -2.88 6.48
C ILE A 94 -10.71 -1.74 5.56
N THR A 95 -11.49 -0.80 6.09
CA THR A 95 -12.14 0.25 5.30
C THR A 95 -11.57 1.64 5.59
N LEU A 96 -12.02 2.66 4.83
CA LEU A 96 -11.62 4.05 5.05
C LEU A 96 -12.02 4.56 6.45
N PRO A 97 -11.41 5.66 6.93
CA PRO A 97 -11.67 6.20 8.27
C PRO A 97 -13.15 6.44 8.57
N TYR A 98 -13.58 6.05 9.76
CA TYR A 98 -14.92 6.23 10.33
C TYR A 98 -16.05 5.57 9.52
N THR A 99 -15.75 4.72 8.55
CA THR A 99 -16.78 4.11 7.70
C THR A 99 -17.56 3.03 8.43
N ILE A 100 -16.93 2.28 9.34
CA ILE A 100 -17.61 1.22 10.10
C ILE A 100 -18.75 1.81 10.92
N SER A 101 -18.45 2.84 11.72
CA SER A 101 -19.45 3.50 12.57
C SER A 101 -20.48 4.28 11.76
N ASN A 102 -20.07 5.03 10.73
CA ASN A 102 -21.00 5.83 9.92
C ASN A 102 -21.97 4.99 9.09
N ARG A 103 -21.62 3.74 8.76
CA ARG A 103 -22.44 2.85 7.93
C ARG A 103 -22.94 1.61 8.67
N ASN A 104 -22.62 1.47 9.96
CA ASN A 104 -22.93 0.31 10.81
C ASN A 104 -22.41 -1.03 10.24
N LEU A 105 -21.16 -1.06 9.75
CA LEU A 105 -20.53 -2.26 9.16
C LEU A 105 -19.98 -3.25 10.20
N ASN A 106 -20.73 -3.42 11.30
CA ASN A 106 -20.21 -4.03 12.53
C ASN A 106 -19.93 -5.54 12.43
N THR A 107 -20.32 -6.22 11.34
CA THR A 107 -20.08 -7.65 11.16
C THR A 107 -19.25 -7.96 9.92
N SER A 108 -19.32 -7.10 8.90
CA SER A 108 -18.57 -7.25 7.66
C SER A 108 -17.16 -6.65 7.72
N ALA A 109 -16.93 -5.64 8.55
CA ALA A 109 -15.67 -4.93 8.68
C ALA A 109 -15.14 -4.99 10.11
N ASN A 110 -13.82 -5.14 10.25
CA ASN A 110 -13.17 -5.26 11.55
C ASN A 110 -11.91 -4.38 11.69
N GLY A 111 -11.67 -3.49 10.73
CA GLY A 111 -10.62 -2.50 10.86
C GLY A 111 -10.82 -1.26 9.99
N GLU A 112 -10.08 -0.21 10.33
CA GLU A 112 -10.02 1.00 9.52
C GLU A 112 -8.56 1.41 9.30
N PHE A 113 -8.30 2.10 8.19
CA PHE A 113 -6.98 2.63 7.87
C PHE A 113 -6.99 4.15 7.70
N ALA A 114 -5.99 4.84 8.25
CA ALA A 114 -5.84 6.28 8.09
C ALA A 114 -5.56 6.62 6.62
N TRP A 115 -6.28 7.59 6.07
CA TRP A 115 -5.95 8.22 4.79
C TRP A 115 -5.88 9.74 4.93
N VAL A 116 -4.80 10.32 4.42
CA VAL A 116 -4.56 11.76 4.31
C VAL A 116 -4.90 12.53 5.59
N SER A 117 -5.99 13.29 5.60
CA SER A 117 -6.36 14.18 6.70
C SER A 117 -6.60 13.45 8.03
N SER A 118 -7.02 12.18 7.98
CA SER A 118 -7.21 11.38 9.20
C SER A 118 -5.90 11.05 9.92
N ALA A 119 -4.77 11.00 9.21
CA ALA A 119 -3.45 10.76 9.78
C ALA A 119 -2.93 11.94 10.62
N LEU A 120 -3.53 13.13 10.46
CA LEU A 120 -3.06 14.38 11.08
C LEU A 120 -3.52 14.55 12.54
N THR A 121 -4.54 13.82 12.97
CA THR A 121 -5.18 14.01 14.29
C THR A 121 -5.25 12.72 15.07
N ASP A 122 -5.29 12.83 16.40
CA ASP A 122 -5.44 11.66 17.29
C ASP A 122 -6.86 11.07 17.28
N ASN A 123 -7.84 11.79 16.70
CA ASN A 123 -9.24 11.37 16.67
C ASN A 123 -9.44 10.06 15.93
N PHE A 124 -8.75 9.89 14.79
CA PHE A 124 -8.84 8.65 14.03
C PHE A 124 -8.34 7.48 14.86
N TYR A 125 -7.14 7.62 15.42
CA TYR A 125 -6.51 6.55 16.20
C TYR A 125 -7.32 6.20 17.45
N THR A 126 -7.88 7.20 18.13
CA THR A 126 -8.76 7.00 19.28
C THR A 126 -10.03 6.23 18.90
N ASN A 127 -10.64 6.57 17.75
CA ASN A 127 -11.80 5.84 17.23
C ASN A 127 -11.42 4.41 16.81
N CYS A 128 -10.33 4.28 16.07
CA CYS A 128 -9.87 3.06 15.43
C CYS A 128 -9.42 1.99 16.45
N ALA A 129 -8.96 2.41 17.63
CA ALA A 129 -8.61 1.52 18.74
C ALA A 129 -9.77 0.66 19.29
N GLN A 130 -11.01 0.91 18.89
CA GLN A 130 -12.16 0.08 19.26
C GLN A 130 -12.34 -1.16 18.36
N TYR A 131 -11.63 -1.22 17.23
CA TYR A 131 -11.73 -2.31 16.25
C TYR A 131 -10.56 -3.29 16.41
N ASP A 132 -10.69 -4.47 15.79
CA ASP A 132 -9.66 -5.52 15.87
C ASP A 132 -8.35 -5.12 15.21
N ILE A 133 -8.44 -4.29 14.15
CA ILE A 133 -7.28 -3.84 13.39
C ILE A 133 -7.35 -2.33 13.21
N CYS A 134 -6.27 -1.65 13.62
CA CYS A 134 -6.07 -0.26 13.35
C CYS A 134 -4.81 -0.01 12.51
N VAL A 135 -4.99 0.55 11.31
CA VAL A 135 -3.88 0.85 10.40
C VAL A 135 -3.60 2.35 10.40
N GLY A 136 -2.46 2.74 10.97
CA GLY A 136 -1.97 4.12 10.93
C GLY A 136 -1.32 4.49 9.62
N SER A 137 -0.95 5.76 9.47
CA SER A 137 -0.36 6.27 8.23
C SER A 137 0.75 7.30 8.45
N GLY A 138 1.85 7.11 7.72
CA GLY A 138 2.82 8.17 7.44
C GLY A 138 2.52 8.81 6.09
N MET A 139 2.33 10.13 6.07
CA MET A 139 2.06 10.92 4.87
C MET A 139 3.09 12.05 4.72
N PRO A 140 3.81 12.14 3.60
CA PRO A 140 4.85 13.15 3.42
C PRO A 140 4.33 14.51 2.97
N GLY A 141 3.13 14.56 2.40
CA GLY A 141 2.49 15.74 1.85
C GLY A 141 1.23 15.31 1.11
N PHE A 142 0.39 16.26 0.71
CA PHE A 142 -0.78 15.98 -0.12
C PHE A 142 -1.16 17.21 -0.93
N ASN A 143 -1.41 17.02 -2.22
CA ASN A 143 -1.97 18.04 -3.09
C ASN A 143 -3.06 17.36 -3.91
N ASP A 144 -4.33 17.61 -3.63
CA ASP A 144 -5.36 16.85 -4.32
C ASP A 144 -5.31 17.02 -5.84
N PHE A 145 -5.51 15.90 -6.53
CA PHE A 145 -5.66 15.85 -7.99
C PHE A 145 -7.13 15.67 -8.38
N TYR A 146 -8.03 15.93 -7.44
CA TYR A 146 -9.44 15.62 -7.56
C TYR A 146 -10.11 16.40 -8.68
N TYR A 147 -9.88 17.71 -8.78
CA TYR A 147 -10.44 18.50 -9.86
C TYR A 147 -9.90 18.09 -11.24
N GLU A 148 -8.57 17.97 -11.35
CA GLU A 148 -7.86 17.62 -12.59
C GLU A 148 -8.14 16.18 -13.05
N GLY A 149 -8.34 15.26 -12.10
CA GLY A 149 -8.74 13.88 -12.34
C GLY A 149 -10.21 13.71 -12.67
N GLY A 150 -11.01 14.78 -12.63
CA GLY A 150 -12.46 14.76 -12.90
C GLY A 150 -13.31 14.29 -11.71
N TRP A 151 -12.74 14.26 -10.51
CA TRP A 151 -13.34 13.82 -9.26
C TRP A 151 -13.67 15.02 -8.35
N GLY A 152 -14.85 15.63 -8.49
CA GLY A 152 -15.25 16.74 -7.60
C GLY A 152 -14.46 18.03 -7.87
N ASN A 153 -14.28 18.87 -6.85
CA ASN A 153 -13.90 20.27 -7.03
C ASN A 153 -12.50 20.67 -6.48
N GLY A 154 -11.71 19.73 -5.93
CA GLY A 154 -10.31 19.94 -5.48
C GLY A 154 -10.11 21.05 -4.43
N PHE A 155 -9.88 20.70 -3.16
CA PHE A 155 -9.67 21.66 -2.05
C PHE A 155 -8.72 21.23 -0.92
N ILE A 156 -8.11 20.04 -0.96
CA ILE A 156 -7.27 19.55 0.13
C ILE A 156 -5.80 19.63 -0.27
N PHE A 157 -5.07 20.46 0.47
CA PHE A 157 -3.63 20.59 0.39
C PHE A 157 -3.02 20.49 1.79
N HIS A 158 -1.98 19.66 1.92
CA HIS A 158 -1.14 19.54 3.11
C HIS A 158 0.32 19.71 2.69
N ASP A 159 0.90 20.83 3.09
CA ASP A 159 2.31 21.16 2.85
C ASP A 159 3.22 20.09 3.49
N ASP A 160 4.34 19.76 2.83
CA ASP A 160 5.29 18.76 3.34
C ASP A 160 6.03 19.25 4.61
N LEU A 161 5.96 20.56 4.88
CA LEU A 161 6.62 21.24 5.98
C LEU A 161 8.13 20.96 6.00
N ASN A 162 8.77 20.94 4.83
CA ASN A 162 10.17 20.54 4.63
C ASN A 162 10.44 19.13 5.20
N GLY A 163 9.52 18.20 4.97
CA GLY A 163 9.58 16.82 5.44
C GLY A 163 9.08 16.59 6.88
N LEU A 164 8.83 17.65 7.66
CA LEU A 164 8.39 17.49 9.05
C LEU A 164 7.06 16.76 9.16
N LEU A 165 6.15 16.95 8.19
CA LEU A 165 4.85 16.30 8.19
C LEU A 165 4.97 14.77 8.19
N PHE A 166 5.91 14.23 7.40
CA PHE A 166 6.09 12.79 7.32
C PHE A 166 6.53 12.19 8.65
N THR A 167 7.54 12.79 9.27
CA THR A 167 8.05 12.36 10.57
C THR A 167 6.96 12.45 11.64
N GLN A 168 6.16 13.51 11.63
CA GLN A 168 5.07 13.70 12.60
C GLN A 168 3.95 12.66 12.46
N THR A 169 3.54 12.34 11.24
CA THR A 169 2.48 11.36 10.98
C THR A 169 2.94 9.93 11.29
N LEU A 170 4.17 9.56 10.93
CA LEU A 170 4.80 8.30 11.34
C LEU A 170 4.85 8.15 12.86
N GLN A 171 5.35 9.18 13.56
CA GLN A 171 5.44 9.15 15.02
C GLN A 171 4.06 9.10 15.67
N ARG A 172 3.07 9.79 15.12
CA ARG A 172 1.68 9.73 15.62
C ARG A 172 1.12 8.32 15.50
N ALA A 173 1.24 7.69 14.33
CA ALA A 173 0.79 6.32 14.12
C ALA A 173 1.46 5.33 15.10
N ALA A 174 2.77 5.50 15.35
CA ALA A 174 3.52 4.69 16.30
C ALA A 174 3.07 4.90 17.76
N ASN A 175 2.80 6.14 18.17
CA ASN A 175 2.39 6.47 19.54
C ASN A 175 1.04 5.88 19.92
N HIS A 176 0.18 5.56 18.95
CA HIS A 176 -1.13 4.94 19.16
C HIS A 176 -1.10 3.40 19.07
N SER A 177 0.08 2.78 19.01
CA SER A 177 0.24 1.31 18.98
C SER A 177 -0.61 0.64 17.88
N THR A 178 -0.63 1.24 16.69
CA THR A 178 -1.32 0.67 15.52
C THR A 178 -0.74 -0.68 15.10
N ASP A 179 -1.57 -1.57 14.56
CA ASP A 179 -1.16 -2.91 14.12
C ASP A 179 -0.24 -2.84 12.89
N VAL A 180 -0.51 -1.88 12.02
CA VAL A 180 0.24 -1.61 10.79
C VAL A 180 0.35 -0.09 10.60
N ILE A 181 1.50 0.37 10.11
CA ILE A 181 1.67 1.75 9.62
C ILE A 181 1.84 1.67 8.11
N GLN A 182 0.89 2.20 7.36
CA GLN A 182 1.02 2.34 5.92
C GLN A 182 1.82 3.61 5.58
N ILE A 183 2.51 3.58 4.44
CA ILE A 183 3.12 4.76 3.85
C ILE A 183 2.21 5.22 2.71
N VAL A 184 1.70 6.44 2.80
CA VAL A 184 0.84 7.06 1.80
C VAL A 184 1.70 8.01 0.99
N THR A 185 2.20 7.65 -0.19
CA THR A 185 2.11 6.38 -0.93
C THR A 185 3.49 5.98 -1.46
N TRP A 186 3.64 4.82 -2.11
CA TRP A 186 4.85 4.57 -2.89
C TRP A 186 5.00 5.58 -4.03
N ASN A 187 4.00 5.70 -4.91
CA ASN A 187 4.16 6.39 -6.20
C ASN A 187 2.91 7.14 -6.71
N ASP A 188 2.04 7.64 -5.83
CA ASP A 188 0.98 8.55 -6.27
C ASP A 188 1.56 9.94 -6.52
N PHE A 189 2.03 10.13 -7.75
CA PHE A 189 2.58 11.38 -8.23
C PHE A 189 1.51 12.46 -8.42
N GLY A 190 0.27 12.07 -8.71
CA GLY A 190 -0.84 13.01 -8.91
C GLY A 190 -1.15 13.76 -7.62
N GLU A 191 -1.13 13.04 -6.49
CA GLU A 191 -1.50 13.59 -5.19
C GLU A 191 -0.33 14.12 -4.35
N GLY A 192 0.91 14.08 -4.87
CA GLY A 192 2.07 14.60 -4.13
C GLY A 192 2.56 13.71 -2.96
N THR A 193 2.01 12.50 -2.82
CA THR A 193 2.23 11.63 -1.65
C THR A 193 3.38 10.62 -1.82
N MET A 194 3.97 10.52 -3.02
CA MET A 194 5.00 9.53 -3.37
C MET A 194 6.21 9.51 -2.42
N VAL A 195 6.70 8.33 -2.03
CA VAL A 195 8.03 8.17 -1.40
C VAL A 195 9.06 7.55 -2.33
N GLU A 196 8.62 7.11 -3.52
CA GLU A 196 9.50 6.73 -4.62
C GLU A 196 10.49 7.87 -4.91
N PRO A 197 11.79 7.58 -5.03
CA PRO A 197 12.79 8.61 -5.30
C PRO A 197 12.50 9.42 -6.57
N THR A 198 12.63 10.74 -6.47
CA THR A 198 12.45 11.69 -7.59
C THR A 198 13.67 12.59 -7.74
N SER A 199 13.70 13.43 -8.79
CA SER A 199 14.75 14.44 -8.93
C SER A 199 14.72 15.50 -7.82
N GLU A 200 13.52 15.75 -7.27
CA GLU A 200 13.27 16.76 -6.23
C GLU A 200 13.62 16.25 -4.83
N PHE A 201 13.25 15.01 -4.51
CA PHE A 201 13.40 14.46 -3.17
C PHE A 201 14.54 13.44 -3.04
N GLU A 202 15.08 12.95 -4.15
CA GLU A 202 16.07 11.86 -4.17
C GLU A 202 15.65 10.74 -3.18
N TYR A 203 16.51 10.40 -2.21
CA TYR A 203 16.22 9.38 -1.19
C TYR A 203 15.71 9.97 0.14
N PHE A 204 15.43 11.28 0.21
CA PHE A 204 15.12 11.98 1.46
C PHE A 204 13.96 11.31 2.23
N ARG A 205 12.83 11.03 1.57
CA ARG A 205 11.66 10.39 2.20
C ARG A 205 11.95 8.96 2.65
N LEU A 206 12.72 8.19 1.89
CA LEU A 206 13.14 6.84 2.29
C LEU A 206 14.10 6.88 3.49
N ASN A 207 14.99 7.86 3.57
CA ASN A 207 15.82 8.05 4.76
C ASN A 207 14.99 8.41 6.00
N GLN A 208 13.91 9.18 5.85
CA GLN A 208 13.00 9.45 6.97
C GLN A 208 12.38 8.15 7.51
N ILE A 209 11.98 7.23 6.61
CA ILE A 209 11.50 5.90 7.00
C ILE A 209 12.60 5.11 7.70
N GLN A 210 13.82 5.09 7.18
CA GLN A 210 14.95 4.40 7.82
C GLN A 210 15.24 4.95 9.22
N ASN A 211 15.23 6.27 9.38
CA ASN A 211 15.43 6.95 10.67
C ASN A 211 14.32 6.60 11.66
N PHE A 212 13.06 6.58 11.20
CA PHE A 212 11.91 6.18 12.01
C PHE A 212 12.02 4.72 12.47
N LEU A 213 12.45 3.81 11.58
CA LEU A 213 12.66 2.39 11.90
C LEU A 213 13.92 2.13 12.73
N GLY A 214 14.83 3.11 12.85
CA GLY A 214 16.11 2.95 13.54
C GLY A 214 17.08 1.97 12.86
N VAL A 215 16.97 1.80 11.54
CA VAL A 215 17.85 0.89 10.78
C VAL A 215 19.11 1.61 10.31
N ASN A 216 20.23 0.88 10.26
CA ASN A 216 21.54 1.42 9.92
C ASN A 216 21.84 1.33 8.42
N TYR A 217 20.92 1.82 7.58
CA TYR A 217 21.10 1.96 6.13
C TYR A 217 21.20 3.43 5.74
N ASN A 218 21.57 3.70 4.48
CA ASN A 218 21.79 5.05 3.99
C ASN A 218 21.46 5.11 2.48
N GLU A 219 21.57 6.29 1.91
CA GLU A 219 21.27 6.55 0.50
C GLU A 219 22.09 5.70 -0.46
N THR A 220 23.37 5.44 -0.14
CA THR A 220 24.21 4.62 -1.03
C THR A 220 23.71 3.18 -1.10
N HIS A 221 23.16 2.65 0.00
CA HIS A 221 22.51 1.34 -0.01
C HIS A 221 21.21 1.33 -0.82
N LEU A 222 20.38 2.38 -0.69
CA LEU A 222 19.14 2.53 -1.48
C LEU A 222 19.45 2.65 -2.98
N ALA A 223 20.50 3.39 -3.33
CA ALA A 223 20.93 3.60 -4.71
C ALA A 223 21.38 2.33 -5.43
N MET A 224 21.84 1.30 -4.70
CA MET A 224 22.24 0.04 -5.33
C MET A 224 21.10 -0.67 -6.06
N ALA A 225 19.85 -0.48 -5.63
CA ALA A 225 18.68 -1.04 -6.33
C ALA A 225 18.49 -0.39 -7.71
N VAL A 226 18.66 0.94 -7.79
CA VAL A 226 18.59 1.71 -9.04
C VAL A 226 19.78 1.39 -9.94
N GLU A 227 20.97 1.23 -9.35
CA GLU A 227 22.18 0.86 -10.08
C GLU A 227 22.06 -0.54 -10.70
N LEU A 228 21.56 -1.52 -9.95
CA LEU A 228 21.24 -2.84 -10.46
C LEU A 228 20.30 -2.77 -11.67
N TYR A 229 19.23 -1.97 -11.59
CA TYR A 229 18.31 -1.78 -12.71
C TYR A 229 19.01 -1.18 -13.94
N ASN A 230 19.81 -0.13 -13.75
CA ASN A 230 20.55 0.51 -14.84
C ASN A 230 21.57 -0.44 -15.47
N LYS A 231 22.28 -1.23 -14.68
CA LYS A 231 23.22 -2.26 -15.17
C LYS A 231 22.51 -3.35 -15.97
N ARG A 232 21.30 -3.76 -15.59
CA ARG A 232 20.50 -4.70 -16.40
C ARG A 232 20.16 -4.13 -17.77
N LYS A 233 19.83 -2.84 -17.84
CA LYS A 233 19.60 -2.15 -19.12
C LYS A 233 20.87 -2.02 -19.96
N GLU A 234 21.99 -1.68 -19.33
CA GLU A 234 23.30 -1.58 -20.00
C GLU A 234 23.74 -2.92 -20.62
N HIS A 235 23.47 -4.02 -19.91
CA HIS A 235 23.85 -5.37 -20.30
C HIS A 235 22.70 -6.16 -20.94
N ASP A 236 21.75 -5.48 -21.58
CA ASP A 236 20.63 -6.14 -22.26
C ASP A 236 21.15 -7.17 -23.30
N GLY A 237 20.52 -8.35 -23.31
CA GLY A 237 20.95 -9.49 -24.14
C GLY A 237 22.24 -10.20 -23.71
N LYS A 238 22.99 -9.69 -22.72
CA LYS A 238 24.24 -10.33 -22.27
C LYS A 238 23.98 -11.31 -21.12
N SER A 239 23.93 -12.60 -21.45
CA SER A 239 23.49 -13.64 -20.51
C SER A 239 24.41 -13.83 -19.29
N LEU A 240 25.73 -13.67 -19.45
CA LEU A 240 26.68 -13.90 -18.34
C LEU A 240 26.61 -12.78 -17.31
N GLU A 241 26.56 -11.54 -17.78
CA GLU A 241 26.44 -10.32 -16.98
C GLU A 241 25.11 -10.29 -16.25
N ASN A 242 24.00 -10.66 -16.90
CA ASN A 242 22.70 -10.74 -16.23
C ASN A 242 22.64 -11.82 -15.15
N LYS A 243 23.38 -12.94 -15.29
CA LYS A 243 23.51 -13.93 -14.19
C LYS A 243 24.26 -13.36 -13.00
N LYS A 244 25.27 -12.52 -13.21
CA LYS A 244 25.93 -11.79 -12.11
C LYS A 244 24.97 -10.78 -11.48
N LEU A 245 24.17 -10.06 -12.27
CA LEU A 245 23.15 -9.14 -11.76
C LEU A 245 22.01 -9.85 -11.00
N ASP A 246 21.69 -11.09 -11.36
CA ASP A 246 20.80 -11.94 -10.55
C ASP A 246 21.42 -12.24 -9.18
N GLN A 247 22.72 -12.51 -9.12
CA GLN A 247 23.43 -12.69 -7.85
C GLN A 247 23.47 -11.40 -7.03
N VAL A 248 23.67 -10.22 -7.67
CA VAL A 248 23.55 -8.91 -6.99
C VAL A 248 22.16 -8.77 -6.36
N PHE A 249 21.09 -9.07 -7.11
CA PHE A 249 19.73 -9.03 -6.58
C PHE A 249 19.60 -9.89 -5.31
N TYR A 250 20.08 -11.14 -5.33
CA TYR A 250 20.05 -12.02 -4.16
C TYR A 250 20.85 -11.48 -2.97
N PHE A 251 22.01 -10.88 -3.22
CA PHE A 251 22.78 -10.21 -2.17
C PHE A 251 22.01 -9.04 -1.55
N LEU A 252 21.37 -8.18 -2.37
CA LEU A 252 20.57 -7.06 -1.88
C LEU A 252 19.40 -7.51 -1.00
N ILE A 253 18.59 -8.48 -1.43
CA ILE A 253 17.42 -8.94 -0.66
C ILE A 253 17.83 -9.73 0.60
N SER A 254 19.05 -10.26 0.64
CA SER A 254 19.63 -10.91 1.82
C SER A 254 20.45 -9.95 2.70
N LEU A 255 20.46 -8.65 2.37
CA LEU A 255 21.19 -7.60 3.08
C LEU A 255 22.72 -7.78 3.12
N GLN A 256 23.28 -8.52 2.15
CA GLN A 256 24.72 -8.70 1.92
C GLN A 256 25.26 -7.55 1.05
N LEU A 257 25.23 -6.34 1.60
CA LEU A 257 25.42 -5.11 0.82
C LEU A 257 26.87 -4.93 0.32
N GLY A 258 27.86 -5.46 1.03
CA GLY A 258 29.27 -5.40 0.61
C GLY A 258 29.55 -6.30 -0.59
N GLU A 259 28.96 -7.48 -0.61
CA GLU A 259 29.02 -8.45 -1.69
C GLU A 259 28.28 -7.93 -2.92
N ALA A 260 27.08 -7.34 -2.72
CA ALA A 260 26.32 -6.68 -3.77
C ALA A 260 27.13 -5.56 -4.43
N ARG A 261 27.73 -4.68 -3.61
CA ARG A 261 28.58 -3.56 -4.08
C ARG A 261 29.78 -4.07 -4.88
N SER A 262 30.51 -5.03 -4.34
CA SER A 262 31.71 -5.58 -4.98
C SER A 262 31.39 -6.16 -6.37
N LEU A 263 30.28 -6.90 -6.49
CA LEU A 263 29.88 -7.50 -7.75
C LEU A 263 29.30 -6.48 -8.75
N LEU A 264 28.64 -5.43 -8.27
CA LEU A 264 28.22 -4.31 -9.12
C LEU A 264 29.43 -3.55 -9.72
N ASP A 265 30.50 -3.34 -8.94
CA ASP A 265 31.71 -2.64 -9.40
C ASP A 265 32.51 -3.41 -10.48
N GLU A 266 32.31 -4.73 -10.57
CA GLU A 266 32.91 -5.57 -11.61
C GLU A 266 32.19 -5.51 -12.97
N LEU A 267 30.96 -4.99 -13.01
CA LEU A 267 30.04 -5.00 -14.15
C LEU A 267 29.89 -3.61 -14.76
#